data_AF-A0A7H4PM59-F1
#
_entry.id   AF-A0A7H4PM59-F1
#
_cell.length_a   1.000
_cell.length_b   1.000
_cell.length_c   1.000
_cell.angle_alpha   90.00
_cell.angle_beta   90.00
_cell.angle_gamma   90.00
#
_symmetry.space_group_name_H-M   'P 1'
#
loop_
_entity.id
_entity.type
_entity.pdbx_description
1 polymer ?
#
loop_
_entity_poly.entity_id
_entity_poly.type
_entity_poly.pdbx_seq_one_letter_code
_entity_poly.pdbx_strand_id
1 'polypeptide(L)'
;MSWLFCWRCCLFWPRQLIFFLNGRVNAYSGFRCWVRFFLTSLLSVLIFFLIPFQKNDTPVTPQCSRPAGEGACTQERDISLSSIKKHLRRRYNLFWRSQVRLLLVCGEPEHIAAIAPGLAEKQWFEGHRTVLIYGGSLSSAPDTGRLAALRKLRRSRPLDGIVLALDERQTTAGTLDNHLRTLEQVGEALRWQPPVYLWQVTDSDWSQDARVTQTVGALFPARATPTGVERQLRAILPSLRERGMQQLCAGPSHDFLLRFGRQLEKQGISHWKNAADAVADGAPEACSAARPDVRPVAGP
;
A
#
# COMPACT_ATOMS: atom_id res chain seq x y z
N MET A 1 -3.01 -26.49 32.58
CA MET A 1 -4.00 -25.45 32.94
C MET A 1 -3.48 -24.16 32.31
N SER A 2 -3.92 -23.83 31.08
CA SER A 2 -5.09 -22.98 30.80
C SER A 2 -4.90 -21.54 31.27
N TRP A 3 -5.10 -20.43 30.55
CA TRP A 3 -5.33 -20.00 29.16
C TRP A 3 -5.36 -18.44 29.27
N LEU A 4 -4.84 -17.68 28.26
CA LEU A 4 -5.32 -16.33 27.78
C LEU A 4 -5.16 -15.08 28.70
N PHE A 5 -4.96 -13.83 28.26
CA PHE A 5 -4.93 -13.15 26.94
C PHE A 5 -4.11 -11.83 27.04
N CYS A 6 -3.49 -11.47 25.91
CA CYS A 6 -2.78 -10.24 25.53
C CYS A 6 -3.68 -9.01 25.26
N TRP A 7 -3.29 -7.77 25.61
CA TRP A 7 -3.25 -6.63 24.64
C TRP A 7 -2.58 -5.31 25.11
N ARG A 8 -1.70 -4.80 24.23
CA ARG A 8 -1.53 -3.39 23.78
C ARG A 8 -0.67 -2.40 24.61
N CYS A 9 0.63 -2.32 24.29
CA CYS A 9 1.37 -1.04 24.22
C CYS A 9 2.76 -1.19 23.55
N CYS A 10 3.30 -0.05 23.11
CA CYS A 10 4.62 0.23 22.50
C CYS A 10 4.72 0.02 20.96
N LEU A 11 4.51 1.05 20.12
CA LEU A 11 5.39 2.22 19.85
C LEU A 11 6.84 1.86 19.51
N PHE A 12 7.34 2.56 18.49
CA PHE A 12 8.74 2.90 18.26
C PHE A 12 9.62 1.86 17.53
N TRP A 13 9.96 2.17 16.27
CA TRP A 13 11.35 2.06 15.85
C TRP A 13 11.69 3.14 14.81
N PRO A 14 12.51 4.13 15.16
CA PRO A 14 13.33 4.87 14.22
C PRO A 14 14.81 4.42 14.29
N ARG A 15 15.53 4.79 13.23
CA ARG A 15 16.99 4.92 13.07
C ARG A 15 17.85 3.69 12.75
N GLN A 16 18.60 3.92 11.67
CA GLN A 16 19.93 3.40 11.36
C GLN A 16 20.92 3.59 12.51
N LEU A 17 21.87 2.66 12.67
CA LEU A 17 23.31 2.96 12.78
C LEU A 17 24.13 1.66 12.64
N ILE A 18 25.26 1.78 11.94
CA ILE A 18 26.35 0.81 11.73
C ILE A 18 27.48 1.12 12.75
N PHE A 19 28.38 0.15 12.98
CA PHE A 19 29.62 0.09 13.82
C PHE A 19 29.45 -0.62 15.18
N PHE A 20 30.31 -1.52 15.69
CA PHE A 20 31.53 -2.23 15.24
C PHE A 20 31.76 -3.37 16.28
N LEU A 21 32.39 -4.50 15.93
CA LEU A 21 33.19 -5.27 16.89
C LEU A 21 34.15 -6.22 16.15
N ASN A 22 35.42 -5.85 16.23
CA ASN A 22 36.59 -6.60 15.79
C ASN A 22 36.82 -7.75 16.79
N GLY A 23 36.82 -9.00 16.33
CA GLY A 23 37.09 -10.18 17.14
C GLY A 23 38.01 -11.13 16.39
N ARG A 24 39.29 -11.20 16.82
CA ARG A 24 40.28 -12.17 16.35
C ARG A 24 39.78 -13.59 16.64
N VAL A 25 39.81 -14.48 15.64
CA VAL A 25 39.55 -15.91 15.84
C VAL A 25 40.70 -16.71 15.22
N ASN A 26 41.35 -17.49 16.08
CA ASN A 26 42.50 -18.34 15.77
C ASN A 26 42.16 -19.40 14.71
N ALA A 27 43.10 -19.56 13.77
CA ALA A 27 43.06 -20.54 12.70
C ALA A 27 43.35 -21.94 13.26
N TYR A 28 42.33 -22.76 13.54
CA TYR A 28 42.43 -24.25 13.52
C TYR A 28 41.06 -24.97 13.52
N SER A 29 39.94 -24.28 13.26
CA SER A 29 38.59 -24.89 13.13
C SER A 29 37.92 -24.65 11.76
N GLY A 30 38.64 -24.06 10.79
CA GLY A 30 38.09 -23.57 9.52
C GLY A 30 37.63 -24.64 8.53
N PHE A 31 38.19 -25.85 8.59
CA PHE A 31 37.97 -26.84 7.51
C PHE A 31 36.61 -27.56 7.59
N ARG A 32 36.09 -27.83 8.80
CA ARG A 32 34.79 -28.51 8.96
C ARG A 32 33.58 -27.59 8.73
N CYS A 33 33.72 -26.29 9.00
CA CYS A 33 32.67 -25.31 8.70
C CYS A 33 32.58 -25.03 7.20
N TRP A 34 33.71 -24.92 6.50
CA TRP A 34 33.75 -24.61 5.07
C TRP A 34 33.02 -25.64 4.22
N VAL A 35 33.22 -26.94 4.49
CA VAL A 35 32.54 -28.02 3.75
C VAL A 35 31.03 -27.99 3.96
N ARG A 36 30.55 -27.65 5.17
CA ARG A 36 29.12 -27.56 5.46
C ARG A 36 28.47 -26.32 4.86
N PHE A 37 29.18 -25.20 4.78
CA PHE A 37 28.73 -24.00 4.05
C PHE A 37 28.74 -24.21 2.53
N PHE A 38 29.74 -24.91 1.99
CA PHE A 38 29.77 -25.24 0.56
C PHE A 38 28.65 -26.18 0.17
N LEU A 39 28.36 -27.23 0.96
CA LEU A 39 27.27 -28.16 0.69
C LEU A 39 25.89 -27.51 0.79
N THR A 40 25.65 -26.62 1.77
CA THR A 40 24.37 -25.88 1.85
C THR A 40 24.25 -24.84 0.75
N SER A 41 25.35 -24.19 0.36
CA SER A 41 25.37 -23.25 -0.77
C SER A 41 25.06 -23.96 -2.09
N LEU A 42 25.73 -25.07 -2.39
CA LEU A 42 25.46 -25.92 -3.55
C LEU A 42 24.03 -26.46 -3.56
N LEU A 43 23.52 -26.96 -2.43
CA LEU A 43 22.13 -27.42 -2.31
C LEU A 43 21.14 -26.26 -2.55
N SER A 44 21.44 -25.06 -2.08
CA SER A 44 20.60 -23.87 -2.30
C SER A 44 20.58 -23.43 -3.76
N VAL A 45 21.73 -23.48 -4.45
CA VAL A 45 21.84 -23.17 -5.88
C VAL A 45 21.12 -24.24 -6.70
N LEU A 46 21.23 -25.52 -6.32
CA LEU A 46 20.53 -26.61 -7.00
C LEU A 46 19.01 -26.53 -6.80
N ILE A 47 18.53 -26.15 -5.60
CA ILE A 47 17.11 -25.82 -5.37
C ILE A 47 16.67 -24.60 -6.18
N PHE A 48 17.53 -23.59 -6.34
CA PHE A 48 17.25 -22.39 -7.14
C PHE A 48 17.13 -22.71 -8.64
N PHE A 49 17.92 -23.65 -9.16
CA PHE A 49 17.86 -24.12 -10.55
C PHE A 49 16.76 -25.17 -10.81
N LEU A 50 16.32 -25.93 -9.80
CA LEU A 50 15.22 -26.89 -9.93
C LEU A 50 13.82 -26.26 -9.89
N ILE A 51 13.70 -24.97 -9.56
CA ILE A 51 12.45 -24.23 -9.66
C ILE A 51 12.41 -23.59 -11.07
N PRO A 52 11.52 -24.02 -11.98
CA PRO A 52 11.44 -23.44 -13.30
C PRO A 52 11.06 -21.96 -13.17
N PHE A 53 12.02 -21.10 -13.50
CA PHE A 53 11.88 -19.65 -13.55
C PHE A 53 10.99 -19.30 -14.75
N GLN A 54 9.67 -19.39 -14.58
CA GLN A 54 8.74 -18.87 -15.59
C GLN A 54 8.71 -17.34 -15.50
N LYS A 55 9.60 -16.70 -16.25
CA LYS A 55 9.52 -15.28 -16.59
C LYS A 55 8.36 -15.09 -17.57
N ASN A 56 7.15 -14.95 -17.04
CA ASN A 56 6.00 -14.47 -17.80
C ASN A 56 5.53 -13.17 -17.17
N ASP A 57 5.93 -12.05 -17.79
CA ASP A 57 5.46 -10.68 -17.52
C ASP A 57 4.10 -10.41 -18.19
N THR A 58 3.29 -11.44 -18.41
CA THR A 58 1.93 -11.27 -18.91
C THR A 58 0.98 -11.07 -17.73
N PRO A 59 0.11 -10.03 -17.75
CA PRO A 59 -0.98 -9.93 -16.79
C PRO A 59 -1.96 -11.09 -17.03
N VAL A 60 -1.83 -12.15 -16.24
CA VAL A 60 -2.68 -13.34 -16.39
C VAL A 60 -4.03 -13.07 -15.75
N THR A 61 -5.05 -13.09 -16.60
CA THR A 61 -6.46 -13.02 -16.21
C THR A 61 -6.94 -14.40 -15.76
N PRO A 62 -7.55 -14.57 -14.58
CA PRO A 62 -8.15 -15.85 -14.22
C PRO A 62 -9.43 -16.09 -15.02
N GLN A 63 -9.46 -17.13 -15.86
CA GLN A 63 -10.70 -17.65 -16.42
C GLN A 63 -11.45 -18.45 -15.35
N CYS A 64 -12.71 -18.11 -15.10
CA CYS A 64 -13.58 -18.86 -14.19
C CYS A 64 -14.77 -19.41 -15.00
N SER A 65 -14.84 -20.73 -15.13
CA SER A 65 -15.99 -21.47 -15.68
C SER A 65 -17.03 -21.71 -14.59
N ARG A 66 -18.29 -21.31 -14.84
CA ARG A 66 -19.48 -21.51 -13.97
C ARG A 66 -19.89 -22.99 -13.86
N PRO A 67 -20.61 -23.38 -12.79
CA PRO A 67 -22.06 -23.52 -12.94
C PRO A 67 -22.89 -22.90 -11.78
N ALA A 68 -24.18 -22.74 -12.08
CA ALA A 68 -25.21 -22.12 -11.25
C ALA A 68 -25.57 -22.93 -10.00
N GLY A 69 -25.95 -22.24 -8.93
CA GLY A 69 -26.48 -22.83 -7.71
C GLY A 69 -26.69 -21.79 -6.61
N GLU A 70 -27.95 -21.53 -6.29
CA GLU A 70 -28.47 -20.51 -5.38
C GLU A 70 -28.11 -20.83 -3.92
N GLY A 71 -26.91 -20.41 -3.53
CA GLY A 71 -26.36 -20.39 -2.16
C GLY A 71 -25.10 -19.52 -2.06
N ALA A 72 -24.89 -18.69 -3.08
CA ALA A 72 -23.57 -18.35 -3.63
C ALA A 72 -22.79 -17.29 -2.86
N CYS A 73 -23.44 -16.51 -1.98
CA CYS A 73 -22.83 -15.26 -1.54
C CYS A 73 -21.55 -15.47 -0.70
N THR A 74 -21.48 -16.47 0.18
CA THR A 74 -20.25 -16.74 0.95
C THR A 74 -19.27 -17.63 0.19
N GLN A 75 -19.77 -18.61 -0.57
CA GLN A 75 -18.92 -19.52 -1.34
C GLN A 75 -18.15 -18.79 -2.44
N GLU A 76 -18.80 -17.92 -3.23
CA GLU A 76 -18.16 -17.22 -4.35
C GLU A 76 -17.04 -16.26 -3.87
N ARG A 77 -17.25 -15.62 -2.70
CA ARG A 77 -16.26 -14.75 -2.04
C ARG A 77 -15.04 -15.51 -1.54
N ASP A 78 -15.25 -16.64 -0.86
CA ASP A 78 -14.15 -17.51 -0.39
C ASP A 78 -13.41 -18.19 -1.55
N ILE A 79 -14.13 -18.53 -2.64
CA ILE A 79 -13.55 -19.11 -3.85
C ILE A 79 -12.55 -18.12 -4.49
N SER A 80 -12.92 -16.83 -4.61
CA SER A 80 -12.05 -15.81 -5.19
C SER A 80 -10.74 -15.64 -4.40
N LEU A 81 -10.79 -15.53 -3.07
CA LEU A 81 -9.59 -15.33 -2.25
C LEU A 81 -8.72 -16.60 -2.13
N SER A 82 -9.36 -17.79 -2.15
CA SER A 82 -8.62 -19.05 -2.23
C SER A 82 -7.86 -19.19 -3.56
N SER A 83 -8.41 -18.64 -4.65
CA SER A 83 -7.77 -18.61 -5.96
C SER A 83 -6.49 -17.76 -5.95
N ILE A 84 -6.52 -16.59 -5.30
CA ILE A 84 -5.34 -15.73 -5.09
C ILE A 84 -4.25 -16.50 -4.38
N LYS A 85 -4.57 -17.16 -3.26
CA LYS A 85 -3.60 -17.94 -2.48
C LYS A 85 -2.97 -19.07 -3.29
N LYS A 86 -3.76 -19.77 -4.11
CA LYS A 86 -3.28 -20.85 -5.00
C LYS A 86 -2.35 -20.28 -6.08
N HIS A 87 -2.75 -19.18 -6.72
CA HIS A 87 -1.97 -18.52 -7.75
C HIS A 87 -0.61 -18.04 -7.21
N LEU A 88 -0.60 -17.31 -6.09
CA LEU A 88 0.64 -16.80 -5.50
C LEU A 88 1.59 -17.92 -5.05
N ARG A 89 1.06 -19.03 -4.55
CA ARG A 89 1.89 -20.21 -4.20
C ARG A 89 2.50 -20.88 -5.41
N ARG A 90 1.80 -20.93 -6.55
CA ARG A 90 2.32 -21.50 -7.79
C ARG A 90 3.40 -20.62 -8.41
N ARG A 91 3.23 -19.30 -8.37
CA ARG A 91 4.16 -18.33 -8.99
C ARG A 91 5.38 -17.98 -8.14
N TYR A 92 5.20 -17.83 -6.82
CA TYR A 92 6.21 -17.32 -5.89
C TYR A 92 6.58 -18.33 -4.76
N ASN A 93 6.17 -19.58 -4.90
CA ASN A 93 6.41 -20.66 -3.94
C ASN A 93 5.84 -20.39 -2.54
N LEU A 94 6.29 -21.15 -1.53
CA LEU A 94 5.82 -21.03 -0.15
C LEU A 94 6.16 -19.67 0.50
N PHE A 95 7.16 -18.96 -0.03
CA PHE A 95 7.65 -17.67 0.46
C PHE A 95 6.95 -16.45 -0.16
N TRP A 96 5.87 -16.63 -0.92
CA TRP A 96 5.13 -15.53 -1.57
C TRP A 96 4.74 -14.39 -0.61
N ARG A 97 4.51 -14.69 0.68
CA ARG A 97 4.05 -13.72 1.69
C ARG A 97 5.05 -12.59 1.98
N SER A 98 6.34 -12.82 1.75
CA SER A 98 7.38 -11.79 1.91
C SER A 98 7.73 -11.12 0.59
N GLN A 99 7.48 -11.78 -0.54
CA GLN A 99 7.83 -11.28 -1.87
C GLN A 99 6.74 -10.41 -2.50
N VAL A 100 5.48 -10.65 -2.13
CA VAL A 100 4.32 -10.02 -2.76
C VAL A 100 3.70 -8.99 -1.83
N ARG A 101 3.35 -7.83 -2.41
CA ARG A 101 2.60 -6.75 -1.75
C ARG A 101 1.11 -6.89 -2.06
N LEU A 102 0.25 -6.85 -1.05
CA LEU A 102 -1.20 -6.88 -1.21
C LEU A 102 -1.76 -5.48 -0.97
N LEU A 103 -2.39 -4.90 -1.99
CA LEU A 103 -3.03 -3.59 -1.91
C LEU A 103 -4.53 -3.73 -2.16
N LEU A 104 -5.34 -3.13 -1.29
CA LEU A 104 -6.78 -3.03 -1.48
C LEU A 104 -7.10 -1.70 -2.17
N VAL A 105 -7.82 -1.72 -3.29
CA VAL A 105 -8.18 -0.52 -4.05
C VAL A 105 -9.64 -0.18 -3.77
N CYS A 106 -9.88 0.93 -3.09
CA CYS A 106 -11.21 1.43 -2.73
C CYS A 106 -11.51 2.73 -3.47
N GLY A 107 -12.78 2.97 -3.80
CA GLY A 107 -13.23 4.16 -4.52
C GLY A 107 -14.45 3.88 -5.38
N GLU A 108 -14.93 4.89 -6.08
CA GLU A 108 -16.00 4.70 -7.07
C GLU A 108 -15.49 3.86 -8.25
N PRO A 109 -16.36 3.05 -8.89
CA PRO A 109 -15.94 2.09 -9.92
C PRO A 109 -15.25 2.77 -11.10
N GLU A 110 -15.63 4.00 -11.43
CA GLU A 110 -15.02 4.83 -12.47
C GLU A 110 -13.55 5.15 -12.13
N HIS A 111 -13.27 5.58 -10.89
CA HIS A 111 -11.92 5.91 -10.43
C HIS A 111 -11.06 4.65 -10.29
N ILE A 112 -11.65 3.54 -9.85
CA ILE A 112 -10.96 2.24 -9.80
C ILE A 112 -10.57 1.79 -11.20
N ALA A 113 -11.46 1.93 -12.18
CA ALA A 113 -11.19 1.57 -13.57
C ALA A 113 -10.08 2.44 -14.18
N ALA A 114 -9.99 3.72 -13.81
CA ALA A 114 -8.90 4.60 -14.23
C ALA A 114 -7.52 4.14 -13.71
N ILE A 115 -7.45 3.53 -12.52
CA ILE A 115 -6.20 2.95 -11.98
C ILE A 115 -5.92 1.59 -12.60
N ALA A 116 -6.93 0.71 -12.65
CA ALA A 116 -6.79 -0.66 -13.11
C ALA A 116 -8.06 -1.10 -13.86
N PRO A 117 -8.08 -0.98 -15.20
CA PRO A 117 -9.26 -1.31 -15.99
C PRO A 117 -9.60 -2.80 -15.87
N GLY A 118 -10.86 -3.12 -15.61
CA GLY A 118 -11.34 -4.49 -15.42
C GLY A 118 -11.10 -5.10 -14.02
N LEU A 119 -10.65 -4.31 -13.04
CA LEU A 119 -10.42 -4.79 -11.67
C LEU A 119 -11.73 -5.18 -10.98
N ALA A 120 -12.81 -4.46 -11.26
CA ALA A 120 -14.14 -4.76 -10.73
C ALA A 120 -14.67 -6.11 -11.22
N GLU A 121 -14.42 -6.48 -12.47
CA GLU A 121 -14.87 -7.76 -13.03
C GLU A 121 -14.03 -8.93 -12.50
N LYS A 122 -12.71 -8.78 -12.50
CA LYS A 122 -11.77 -9.86 -12.14
C LYS A 122 -11.53 -9.99 -10.64
N GLN A 123 -11.96 -9.00 -9.86
CA GLN A 123 -11.83 -8.88 -8.40
C GLN A 123 -10.38 -8.75 -7.87
N TRP A 124 -9.37 -9.18 -8.62
CA TRP A 124 -7.96 -8.98 -8.31
C TRP A 124 -7.09 -9.00 -9.57
N PHE A 125 -5.94 -8.31 -9.48
CA PHE A 125 -4.87 -8.31 -10.48
C PHE A 125 -3.52 -8.58 -9.83
N GLU A 126 -2.60 -9.17 -10.59
CA GLU A 126 -1.21 -9.37 -10.16
C GLU A 126 -0.26 -8.79 -11.23
N GLY A 127 0.70 -7.97 -10.77
CA GLY A 127 1.72 -7.36 -11.61
C GLY A 127 2.87 -6.81 -10.77
N HIS A 128 4.11 -6.99 -11.23
CA HIS A 128 5.31 -6.51 -10.53
C HIS A 128 5.36 -6.88 -9.03
N ARG A 129 5.01 -8.12 -8.68
CA ARG A 129 4.92 -8.62 -7.28
C ARG A 129 3.96 -7.81 -6.41
N THR A 130 3.00 -7.14 -7.01
CA THR A 130 1.92 -6.42 -6.33
C THR A 130 0.61 -7.02 -6.77
N VAL A 131 -0.25 -7.33 -5.81
CA VAL A 131 -1.60 -7.81 -6.04
C VAL A 131 -2.55 -6.69 -5.67
N LEU A 132 -3.30 -6.20 -6.67
CA LEU A 132 -4.40 -5.28 -6.47
C LEU A 132 -5.65 -6.09 -6.20
N ILE A 133 -6.36 -5.79 -5.13
CA ILE A 133 -7.61 -6.43 -4.75
C ILE A 133 -8.70 -5.38 -4.80
N TYR A 134 -9.80 -5.68 -5.47
CA TYR A 134 -10.96 -4.80 -5.49
C TYR A 134 -11.53 -4.62 -4.08
N GLY A 135 -11.65 -3.38 -3.61
CA GLY A 135 -12.21 -3.00 -2.32
C GLY A 135 -13.63 -2.46 -2.39
N GLY A 136 -14.05 -1.97 -3.56
CA GLY A 136 -15.37 -1.37 -3.76
C GLY A 136 -15.46 0.09 -3.31
N SER A 137 -16.67 0.63 -3.37
CA SER A 137 -16.97 2.01 -2.95
C SER A 137 -17.06 2.12 -1.42
N LEU A 138 -16.50 3.21 -0.90
CA LEU A 138 -16.53 3.57 0.52
C LEU A 138 -17.86 4.19 0.97
N SER A 139 -18.79 4.43 0.02
CA SER A 139 -20.15 4.89 0.30
C SER A 139 -21.04 3.79 0.91
N SER A 140 -20.63 2.53 0.75
CA SER A 140 -21.34 1.37 1.28
C SER A 140 -20.66 0.82 2.54
N ALA A 141 -21.43 0.16 3.41
CA ALA A 141 -20.90 -0.48 4.60
C ALA A 141 -19.84 -1.55 4.22
N PRO A 142 -18.73 -1.65 4.96
CA PRO A 142 -17.64 -2.55 4.61
C PRO A 142 -18.08 -4.02 4.72
N ASP A 143 -17.80 -4.81 3.68
CA ASP A 143 -18.09 -6.26 3.67
C ASP A 143 -17.16 -6.99 4.65
N THR A 144 -17.62 -7.10 5.89
CA THR A 144 -16.90 -7.77 6.98
C THR A 144 -16.55 -9.23 6.67
N GLY A 145 -17.39 -9.93 5.89
CA GLY A 145 -17.12 -11.31 5.45
C GLY A 145 -15.91 -11.40 4.53
N ARG A 146 -15.86 -10.53 3.51
CA ARG A 146 -14.72 -10.41 2.59
C ARG A 146 -13.46 -9.97 3.31
N LEU A 147 -13.54 -9.01 4.22
CA LEU A 147 -12.40 -8.56 5.03
C LEU A 147 -11.89 -9.67 5.97
N ALA A 148 -12.79 -10.46 6.57
CA ALA A 148 -12.40 -11.60 7.38
C ALA A 148 -11.69 -12.69 6.57
N ALA A 149 -12.11 -12.90 5.32
CA ALA A 149 -11.44 -13.83 4.40
C ALA A 149 -10.08 -13.30 3.92
N LEU A 150 -9.96 -12.00 3.65
CA LEU A 150 -8.67 -11.33 3.38
C LEU A 150 -7.70 -11.48 4.57
N ARG A 151 -8.22 -11.36 5.79
CA ARG A 151 -7.45 -11.61 7.02
C ARG A 151 -6.89 -13.04 7.09
N LYS A 152 -7.57 -14.04 6.52
CA LYS A 152 -7.08 -15.44 6.49
C LYS A 152 -5.98 -15.66 5.44
N LEU A 153 -5.75 -14.72 4.53
CA LEU A 153 -4.75 -14.84 3.46
C LEU A 153 -3.31 -14.81 4.03
N ARG A 154 -3.05 -13.93 5.00
CA ARG A 154 -1.77 -13.78 5.73
C ARG A 154 -1.99 -13.70 7.24
N ARG A 155 -1.10 -14.31 8.02
CA ARG A 155 -1.23 -14.42 9.48
C ARG A 155 -0.87 -13.14 10.26
N SER A 156 0.05 -12.32 9.74
CA SER A 156 0.57 -11.14 10.46
C SER A 156 0.02 -9.82 9.93
N ARG A 157 0.26 -9.53 8.64
CA ARG A 157 -0.23 -8.32 7.96
C ARG A 157 -1.13 -8.71 6.79
N PRO A 158 -2.47 -8.54 6.91
CA PRO A 158 -3.40 -8.98 5.87
C PRO A 158 -3.23 -8.18 4.57
N LEU A 159 -2.97 -6.88 4.68
CA LEU A 159 -2.70 -5.97 3.59
C LEU A 159 -1.42 -5.18 3.87
N ASP A 160 -0.68 -4.82 2.81
CA ASP A 160 0.48 -3.94 2.90
C ASP A 160 0.07 -2.46 2.72
N GLY A 161 -1.13 -2.19 2.20
CA GLY A 161 -1.70 -0.85 2.06
C GLY A 161 -3.12 -0.83 1.50
N ILE A 162 -3.80 0.31 1.62
CA ILE A 162 -5.07 0.61 0.95
C ILE A 162 -4.85 1.79 0.01
N VAL A 163 -5.27 1.66 -1.24
CA VAL A 163 -5.29 2.75 -2.23
C VAL A 163 -6.70 3.30 -2.29
N LEU A 164 -6.88 4.56 -1.95
CA LEU A 164 -8.14 5.27 -2.07
C LEU A 164 -8.12 6.11 -3.35
N ALA A 165 -8.89 5.66 -4.35
CA ALA A 165 -9.06 6.31 -5.63
C ALA A 165 -10.13 7.42 -5.51
N LEU A 166 -9.72 8.66 -5.81
CA LEU A 166 -10.55 9.85 -5.67
C LEU A 166 -10.46 10.69 -6.95
N ASP A 167 -11.51 11.46 -7.20
CA ASP A 167 -11.50 12.57 -8.14
C ASP A 167 -11.25 13.92 -7.40
N GLU A 168 -10.89 14.96 -8.14
CA GLU A 168 -10.71 16.32 -7.63
C GLU A 168 -11.98 16.82 -6.91
N ARG A 169 -13.17 16.47 -7.41
CA ARG A 169 -14.45 16.84 -6.78
C ARG A 169 -14.68 16.15 -5.44
N GLN A 170 -14.16 14.93 -5.28
CA GLN A 170 -14.30 14.12 -4.06
C GLN A 170 -13.26 14.44 -2.99
N THR A 171 -12.30 15.33 -3.29
CA THR A 171 -11.22 15.72 -2.37
C THR A 171 -11.68 16.82 -1.38
N THR A 172 -12.99 16.97 -1.18
CA THR A 172 -13.54 17.89 -0.18
C THR A 172 -13.36 17.31 1.22
N ALA A 173 -13.03 18.18 2.20
CA ALA A 173 -12.81 17.81 3.60
C ALA A 173 -13.84 16.83 4.18
N GLY A 174 -15.15 17.12 4.05
CA GLY A 174 -16.20 16.26 4.59
C GLY A 174 -16.32 14.89 3.90
N THR A 175 -16.05 14.82 2.60
CA THR A 175 -16.05 13.55 1.86
C THR A 175 -14.83 12.70 2.24
N LEU A 176 -13.67 13.34 2.37
CA LEU A 176 -12.45 12.67 2.80
C LEU A 176 -12.57 12.15 4.24
N ASP A 177 -13.14 12.94 5.15
CA ASP A 177 -13.38 12.52 6.54
C ASP A 177 -14.31 11.29 6.61
N ASN A 178 -15.41 11.29 5.85
CA ASN A 178 -16.29 10.13 5.73
C ASN A 178 -15.55 8.89 5.19
N HIS A 179 -14.73 9.05 4.16
CA HIS A 179 -13.92 7.96 3.62
C HIS A 179 -12.91 7.44 4.64
N LEU A 180 -12.24 8.32 5.39
CA LEU A 180 -11.29 7.92 6.43
C LEU A 180 -12.00 7.15 7.55
N ARG A 181 -13.17 7.60 7.98
CA ARG A 181 -13.99 6.88 8.97
C ARG A 181 -14.40 5.49 8.48
N THR A 182 -14.81 5.34 7.21
CA THR A 182 -15.09 4.02 6.64
C THR A 182 -13.81 3.16 6.58
N LEU A 183 -12.67 3.74 6.25
CA LEU A 183 -11.38 3.03 6.25
C LEU A 183 -10.93 2.61 7.66
N GLU A 184 -11.27 3.37 8.69
CA GLU A 184 -11.07 2.96 10.08
C GLU A 184 -11.89 1.70 10.40
N GLN A 185 -13.18 1.66 10.02
CA GLN A 185 -14.02 0.48 10.18
C GLN A 185 -13.46 -0.74 9.42
N VAL A 186 -12.92 -0.52 8.21
CA VAL A 186 -12.22 -1.57 7.45
C VAL A 186 -11.00 -2.07 8.23
N GLY A 187 -10.21 -1.15 8.81
CA GLY A 187 -9.05 -1.49 9.65
C GLY A 187 -9.43 -2.28 10.90
N GLU A 188 -10.54 -1.93 11.55
CA GLU A 188 -11.09 -2.65 12.69
C GLU A 188 -11.50 -4.08 12.32
N ALA A 189 -12.23 -4.25 11.21
CA ALA A 189 -12.64 -5.56 10.70
C ALA A 189 -11.43 -6.43 10.31
N LEU A 190 -10.37 -5.82 9.76
CA LEU A 190 -9.11 -6.49 9.47
C LEU A 190 -8.25 -6.79 10.71
N ARG A 191 -8.56 -6.16 11.86
CA ARG A 191 -7.71 -6.13 13.07
C ARG A 191 -6.30 -5.61 12.78
N TRP A 192 -6.16 -4.77 11.76
CA TRP A 192 -4.92 -4.22 11.26
C TRP A 192 -5.22 -2.90 10.55
N GLN A 193 -4.45 -1.85 10.85
CA GLN A 193 -4.62 -0.53 10.23
C GLN A 193 -3.49 -0.35 9.19
N PRO A 194 -3.74 -0.68 7.91
CA PRO A 194 -2.74 -0.53 6.86
C PRO A 194 -2.55 0.96 6.48
N PRO A 195 -1.37 1.33 5.94
CA PRO A 195 -1.18 2.67 5.42
C PRO A 195 -2.15 2.95 4.25
N VAL A 196 -2.71 4.16 4.23
CA VAL A 196 -3.63 4.63 3.19
C VAL A 196 -2.87 5.50 2.20
N TYR A 197 -2.98 5.16 0.92
CA TYR A 197 -2.45 5.91 -0.21
C TYR A 197 -3.60 6.61 -0.90
N LEU A 198 -3.60 7.94 -0.88
CA LEU A 198 -4.55 8.74 -1.65
C LEU A 198 -4.08 8.79 -3.10
N TRP A 199 -4.95 8.37 -4.01
CA TRP A 199 -4.71 8.40 -5.44
C TRP A 199 -5.74 9.29 -6.10
N GLN A 200 -5.31 10.51 -6.46
CA GLN A 200 -6.14 11.42 -7.25
C GLN A 200 -6.05 11.02 -8.72
N VAL A 201 -7.18 10.64 -9.29
CA VAL A 201 -7.35 10.48 -10.73
C VAL A 201 -7.49 11.87 -11.33
N THR A 202 -6.80 12.12 -12.45
CA THR A 202 -6.84 13.42 -13.12
C THR A 202 -6.91 13.18 -14.60
N ASP A 203 -7.93 13.73 -15.24
CA ASP A 203 -8.10 13.63 -16.67
C ASP A 203 -7.12 14.56 -17.41
N SER A 204 -6.80 14.18 -18.64
CA SER A 204 -6.08 15.02 -19.58
C SER A 204 -6.96 15.30 -20.79
N ASP A 205 -6.97 16.57 -21.22
CA ASP A 205 -7.81 17.03 -22.33
C ASP A 205 -7.40 16.40 -23.67
N TRP A 206 -6.22 15.77 -23.75
CA TRP A 206 -5.74 15.00 -24.89
C TRP A 206 -5.04 13.70 -24.47
N SER A 207 -4.94 12.75 -25.41
CA SER A 207 -4.30 11.43 -25.19
C SER A 207 -2.84 11.57 -24.77
N GLN A 208 -2.47 10.76 -23.78
CA GLN A 208 -1.13 10.64 -23.21
C GLN A 208 -0.60 9.20 -23.34
N ASP A 209 -1.15 8.40 -24.25
CA ASP A 209 -0.99 6.94 -24.27
C ASP A 209 0.45 6.48 -24.54
N ALA A 210 1.23 7.29 -25.27
CA ALA A 210 2.65 7.01 -25.56
C ALA A 210 3.62 7.51 -24.47
N ARG A 211 3.12 8.20 -23.44
CA ARG A 211 3.95 8.77 -22.38
C ARG A 211 4.40 7.68 -21.42
N VAL A 212 5.64 7.75 -20.97
CA VAL A 212 6.11 6.93 -19.83
C VAL A 212 5.31 7.32 -18.58
N THR A 213 4.43 6.42 -18.15
CA THR A 213 3.62 6.58 -16.94
C THR A 213 4.51 6.46 -15.71
N GLN A 214 4.56 7.52 -14.91
CA GLN A 214 5.33 7.54 -13.67
C GLN A 214 4.44 7.95 -12.50
N THR A 215 4.59 7.23 -11.40
CA THR A 215 3.90 7.55 -10.15
C THR A 215 4.56 8.78 -9.52
N VAL A 216 3.79 9.86 -9.37
CA VAL A 216 4.20 11.02 -8.59
C VAL A 216 3.34 11.05 -7.34
N GLY A 217 3.96 11.20 -6.17
CA GLY A 217 3.23 11.29 -4.92
C GLY A 217 4.09 11.83 -3.79
N ALA A 218 3.42 12.26 -2.73
CA ALA A 218 4.01 12.61 -1.45
C ALA A 218 3.72 11.50 -0.44
N LEU A 219 4.66 11.26 0.48
CA LEU A 219 4.46 10.38 1.61
C LEU A 219 4.34 11.21 2.89
N PHE A 220 3.15 11.21 3.45
CA PHE A 220 2.85 11.93 4.68
C PHE A 220 3.09 11.05 5.91
N PRO A 221 3.68 11.57 6.99
CA PRO A 221 3.74 10.85 8.26
C PRO A 221 2.33 10.67 8.84
N ALA A 222 2.16 9.70 9.74
CA ALA A 222 0.85 9.36 10.34
C ALA A 222 0.14 10.52 11.09
N ARG A 223 0.87 11.59 11.42
CA ARG A 223 0.36 12.83 12.01
C ARG A 223 0.90 14.03 11.25
N ALA A 224 0.62 14.06 9.94
CA ALA A 224 1.08 15.14 9.10
C ALA A 224 0.40 16.44 9.52
N THR A 225 1.19 17.44 9.88
CA THR A 225 0.65 18.78 10.09
C THR A 225 0.29 19.38 8.72
N PRO A 226 -0.73 20.24 8.64
CA PRO A 226 -1.10 20.96 7.43
C PRO A 226 0.09 21.70 6.79
N THR A 227 0.94 22.30 7.62
CA THR A 227 2.20 22.93 7.21
C THR A 227 3.23 21.93 6.68
N GLY A 228 3.26 20.71 7.22
CA GLY A 228 4.09 19.61 6.75
C GLY A 228 3.62 19.07 5.39
N VAL A 229 2.30 18.97 5.19
CA VAL A 229 1.68 18.60 3.92
C VAL A 229 2.05 19.62 2.85
N GLU A 230 1.85 20.91 3.13
CA GLU A 230 2.24 22.00 2.23
C GLU A 230 3.72 21.93 1.86
N ARG A 231 4.61 21.76 2.85
CA ARG A 231 6.05 21.69 2.62
C ARG A 231 6.43 20.51 1.73
N GLN A 232 5.87 19.32 1.99
CA GLN A 232 6.17 18.13 1.18
C GLN A 232 5.65 18.25 -0.25
N LEU A 233 4.45 18.80 -0.46
CA LEU A 233 3.91 19.02 -1.79
C LEU A 233 4.75 20.05 -2.57
N ARG A 234 5.17 21.15 -1.92
CA ARG A 234 6.10 22.14 -2.52
C ARG A 234 7.44 21.51 -2.90
N ALA A 235 7.96 20.61 -2.08
CA ALA A 235 9.24 19.93 -2.33
C ALA A 235 9.22 19.02 -3.58
N ILE A 236 8.04 18.58 -4.03
CA ILE A 236 7.89 17.74 -5.22
C ILE A 236 7.87 18.57 -6.51
N LEU A 237 7.46 19.85 -6.45
CA LEU A 237 7.33 20.72 -7.63
C LEU A 237 8.60 20.79 -8.51
N PRO A 238 9.83 20.91 -7.96
CA PRO A 238 11.03 20.92 -8.80
C PRO A 238 11.21 19.62 -9.59
N SER A 239 11.00 18.46 -8.95
CA SER A 239 11.11 17.16 -9.61
C SER A 239 10.03 16.95 -10.69
N LEU A 240 8.83 17.48 -10.46
CA LEU A 240 7.75 17.50 -11.44
C LEU A 240 8.12 18.33 -12.67
N ARG A 241 8.72 19.52 -12.45
CA ARG A 241 9.15 20.41 -13.52
C ARG A 241 10.28 19.79 -14.35
N GLU A 242 11.28 19.23 -13.70
CA GLU A 242 12.41 18.58 -14.38
C GLU A 242 11.95 17.40 -15.23
N ARG A 243 11.19 16.47 -14.64
CA ARG A 243 10.66 15.29 -15.35
C ARG A 243 9.65 15.68 -16.42
N GLY A 244 8.82 16.68 -16.17
CA GLY A 244 7.88 17.22 -17.14
C GLY A 244 8.59 17.83 -18.34
N MET A 245 9.69 18.57 -18.12
CA MET A 245 10.51 19.10 -19.20
C MET A 245 11.15 17.99 -20.04
N GLN A 246 11.68 16.95 -19.40
CA GLN A 246 12.22 15.77 -20.09
C GLN A 246 11.16 15.08 -20.96
N GLN A 247 9.93 14.94 -20.44
CA GLN A 247 8.82 14.36 -21.20
C GLN A 247 8.43 15.23 -22.40
N LEU A 248 8.36 16.55 -22.21
CA LEU A 248 8.06 17.51 -23.27
C LEU A 248 9.11 17.47 -24.39
N CYS A 249 10.40 17.35 -24.03
CA CYS A 249 11.48 17.18 -25.01
C CYS A 249 11.36 15.88 -25.81
N ALA A 250 10.83 14.80 -25.21
CA ALA A 250 10.59 13.53 -25.89
C ALA A 250 9.34 13.56 -26.79
N GLY A 251 8.35 14.38 -26.43
CA GLY A 251 7.15 14.58 -27.24
C GLY A 251 6.38 15.84 -26.80
N PRO A 252 6.03 16.75 -27.72
CA PRO A 252 5.39 18.02 -27.37
C PRO A 252 4.01 17.85 -26.75
N SER A 253 3.35 16.70 -26.94
CA SER A 253 2.08 16.35 -26.31
C SER A 253 2.22 15.93 -24.84
N HIS A 254 3.42 15.61 -24.34
CA HIS A 254 3.63 15.04 -23.00
C HIS A 254 3.84 16.11 -21.90
N ASP A 255 2.98 17.13 -21.85
CA ASP A 255 3.09 18.27 -20.93
C ASP A 255 2.47 18.02 -19.54
N PHE A 256 1.79 16.88 -19.34
CA PHE A 256 0.91 16.66 -18.18
C PHE A 256 1.56 16.98 -16.84
N LEU A 257 2.84 16.63 -16.63
CA LEU A 257 3.52 16.88 -15.36
C LEU A 257 3.76 18.38 -15.10
N LEU A 258 3.96 19.15 -16.16
CA LEU A 258 4.10 20.61 -16.08
C LEU A 258 2.74 21.24 -15.77
N ARG A 259 1.68 20.81 -16.46
CA ARG A 259 0.30 21.23 -16.21
C ARG A 259 -0.14 20.90 -14.78
N PHE A 260 0.09 19.66 -14.35
CA PHE A 260 -0.18 19.18 -13.00
C PHE A 260 0.61 19.95 -11.95
N GLY A 261 1.91 20.15 -12.15
CA GLY A 261 2.75 20.94 -11.24
C GLY A 261 2.25 22.39 -11.09
N ARG A 262 1.82 23.02 -12.19
CA ARG A 262 1.23 24.37 -12.18
C ARG A 262 -0.11 24.41 -11.43
N GLN A 263 -0.97 23.40 -11.64
CA GLN A 263 -2.26 23.30 -10.96
C GLN A 263 -2.09 23.06 -9.45
N LEU A 264 -1.15 22.17 -9.10
CA LEU A 264 -0.77 21.88 -7.72
C LEU A 264 -0.25 23.15 -7.01
N GLU A 265 0.59 23.95 -7.68
CA GLU A 265 1.11 25.21 -7.13
C GLU A 265 0.04 26.29 -6.95
N LYS A 266 -0.90 26.42 -7.89
CA LYS A 266 -1.94 27.45 -7.83
C LYS A 266 -3.02 27.17 -6.81
N GLN A 267 -3.53 25.94 -6.77
CA GLN A 267 -4.75 25.59 -6.02
C GLN A 267 -4.59 24.31 -5.20
N GLY A 268 -3.89 23.31 -5.74
CA GLY A 268 -3.82 21.98 -5.11
C GLY A 268 -3.16 21.98 -3.73
N ILE A 269 -2.07 22.72 -3.52
CA ILE A 269 -1.38 22.78 -2.23
C ILE A 269 -2.30 23.36 -1.14
N SER A 270 -2.97 24.47 -1.44
CA SER A 270 -3.92 25.10 -0.51
C SER A 270 -5.10 24.18 -0.22
N HIS A 271 -5.61 23.50 -1.25
CA HIS A 271 -6.70 22.54 -1.12
C HIS A 271 -6.32 21.36 -0.20
N TRP A 272 -5.18 20.72 -0.44
CA TRP A 272 -4.70 19.60 0.38
C TRP A 272 -4.31 20.00 1.80
N LYS A 273 -3.83 21.23 1.99
CA LYS A 273 -3.60 21.80 3.33
C LYS A 273 -4.91 21.89 4.11
N ASN A 274 -5.95 22.50 3.52
CA ASN A 274 -7.26 22.63 4.16
C ASN A 274 -7.93 21.28 4.42
N ALA A 275 -7.76 20.31 3.51
CA ALA A 275 -8.24 18.95 3.71
C ALA A 275 -7.54 18.28 4.90
N ALA A 276 -6.22 18.48 5.04
CA ALA A 276 -5.46 17.96 6.18
C ALA A 276 -5.81 18.67 7.51
N ASP A 277 -6.05 19.98 7.49
CA ASP A 277 -6.57 20.75 8.63
C ASP A 277 -7.91 20.17 9.11
N ALA A 278 -8.87 19.98 8.21
CA ALA A 278 -10.19 19.49 8.56
C ALA A 278 -10.18 18.06 9.13
N VAL A 279 -9.30 17.19 8.61
CA VAL A 279 -9.11 15.83 9.14
C VAL A 279 -8.43 15.87 10.52
N ALA A 280 -7.54 16.83 10.77
CA ALA A 280 -6.89 17.00 12.06
C ALA A 280 -7.85 17.53 13.13
N ASP A 281 -8.74 18.45 12.76
CA ASP A 281 -9.75 19.07 13.66
C ASP A 281 -10.96 18.16 13.92
N GLY A 282 -11.30 17.28 12.97
CA GLY A 282 -12.39 16.30 13.09
C GLY A 282 -12.06 15.10 14.00
N ALA A 283 -10.80 14.93 14.40
CA ALA A 283 -10.44 13.97 15.44
C ALA A 283 -10.95 14.50 16.79
N PRO A 284 -11.98 13.89 17.42
CA PRO A 284 -12.38 14.32 18.76
C PRO A 284 -11.17 14.23 19.68
N GLU A 285 -11.15 15.10 20.70
CA GLU A 285 -10.12 15.32 21.74
C GLU A 285 -9.55 14.06 22.45
N ALA A 286 -9.88 12.84 22.01
CA ALA A 286 -9.33 11.58 22.47
C ALA A 286 -7.79 11.46 22.30
N CYS A 287 -7.16 12.18 21.37
CA CYS A 287 -5.69 12.22 21.27
C CYS A 287 -5.03 13.33 22.11
N SER A 288 -5.80 14.24 22.72
CA SER A 288 -5.30 15.32 23.59
C SER A 288 -5.09 14.86 25.05
N ALA A 289 -5.75 13.78 25.47
CA ALA A 289 -5.71 13.27 26.85
C ALA A 289 -4.43 12.53 27.26
N ALA A 290 -3.36 12.59 26.45
CA ALA A 290 -2.05 12.03 26.80
C ALA A 290 -0.95 13.09 26.75
N ARG A 291 -1.19 14.24 27.39
CA ARG A 291 -0.08 15.03 27.96
C ARG A 291 0.28 14.39 29.30
N PRO A 292 1.44 13.74 29.46
CA PRO A 292 2.00 13.60 30.78
C PRO A 292 2.33 15.02 31.25
N ASP A 293 1.61 15.44 32.29
CA ASP A 293 1.80 16.69 33.01
C ASP A 293 3.22 16.67 33.60
N VAL A 294 4.19 17.20 32.84
CA VAL A 294 5.55 17.41 33.35
C VAL A 294 5.48 18.63 34.25
N ARG A 295 5.11 18.40 35.51
CA ARG A 295 5.35 19.37 36.58
C ARG A 295 6.85 19.63 36.66
N PRO A 296 7.32 20.89 36.64
CA PRO A 296 8.70 21.18 36.96
C PRO A 296 8.93 20.81 38.43
N VAL A 297 9.77 19.80 38.67
CA VAL A 297 10.29 19.50 40.01
C VAL A 297 11.24 20.62 40.37
N ALA A 298 10.87 21.39 41.37
CA ALA A 298 11.72 22.37 42.02
C ALA A 298 12.71 21.67 42.98
N GLY A 299 13.97 22.11 42.91
CA GLY A 299 14.94 22.08 44.00
C GLY A 299 15.95 20.92 44.01
N PRO A 300 17.01 21.00 44.85
CA PRO A 300 17.37 22.11 45.76
C PRO A 300 18.31 23.14 45.13
#